data_AF-M0JTR8-F1
#
_entry.id   AF-M0JTR8-F1
#
_cell.length_a   1.000
_cell.length_b   1.000
_cell.length_c   1.000
_cell.angle_alpha   90.00
_cell.angle_beta   90.00
_cell.angle_gamma   90.00
#
_symmetry.space_group_name_H-M   'P 1'
#
loop_
_entity.id
_entity.type
_entity.pdbx_description
1 polymer ?
#
loop_
_entity_poly.entity_id
_entity_poly.type
_entity_poly.pdbx_seq_one_letter_code
_entity_poly.pdbx_strand_id
1 'polypeptide(L)'
;MESVPLVTALTVSFRFVIGVVAAVAATVVMDLVMARLPEGETPPFIASGVLTNSVPADAPGRLANVVHYIAGWLTGPLFVWMLLTSEGLLGGQSILATVVAAAVLYSLMVGFFVFVVLPRSRLPSARMADIRRDWAISAAAYLLVLVPLVALGSRIV
;
A
#
# COMPACT_ATOMS: atom_id res chain seq x y z
N MET A 1 -17.59 6.69 -38.19
CA MET A 1 -16.58 6.69 -37.12
C MET A 1 -17.14 7.57 -36.03
N GLU A 2 -17.78 6.97 -35.02
CA GLU A 2 -18.21 7.74 -33.85
C GLU A 2 -16.99 8.39 -33.22
N SER A 3 -17.05 9.70 -33.01
CA SER A 3 -16.06 10.44 -32.26
C SER A 3 -16.06 9.89 -30.84
N VAL A 4 -15.08 9.04 -30.52
CA VAL A 4 -14.80 8.67 -29.13
C VAL A 4 -14.57 10.00 -28.40
N PRO A 5 -15.43 10.39 -27.45
CA PRO A 5 -15.24 11.65 -26.76
C PRO A 5 -13.89 11.57 -26.05
N LEU A 6 -13.00 12.54 -26.30
CA LEU A 6 -11.65 12.62 -25.71
C LEU A 6 -11.64 12.43 -24.18
N VAL A 7 -12.80 12.69 -23.55
CA VAL A 7 -13.09 12.49 -22.14
C VAL A 7 -12.96 11.03 -21.68
N THR A 8 -13.11 10.00 -22.53
CA THR A 8 -12.88 8.60 -22.14
C THR A 8 -11.44 8.12 -22.33
N ALA A 9 -10.60 8.82 -23.12
CA ALA A 9 -9.25 8.34 -23.45
C ALA A 9 -8.25 8.48 -22.29
N LEU A 10 -8.43 9.49 -21.43
CA LEU A 10 -7.47 9.83 -20.36
C LEU A 10 -7.96 9.49 -18.95
N THR A 11 -9.22 9.13 -18.74
CA THR A 11 -9.77 8.81 -17.41
C THR A 11 -8.93 7.77 -16.68
N VAL A 12 -8.57 6.67 -17.35
CA VAL A 12 -7.74 5.62 -16.74
C VAL A 12 -6.38 6.17 -16.33
N SER A 13 -5.71 6.91 -17.23
CA SER A 13 -4.40 7.53 -16.95
C SER A 13 -4.48 8.50 -15.77
N PHE A 14 -5.51 9.34 -15.70
CA PHE A 14 -5.70 10.27 -14.58
C PHE A 14 -5.98 9.54 -13.27
N ARG A 15 -6.73 8.44 -13.26
CA ARG A 15 -6.92 7.63 -12.04
C ARG A 15 -5.59 7.10 -11.51
N PHE A 16 -4.68 6.68 -12.37
CA PHE A 16 -3.33 6.27 -11.94
C PHE A 16 -2.53 7.44 -11.35
N VAL A 17 -2.59 8.64 -11.95
CA VAL A 17 -1.95 9.83 -11.38
C VAL A 17 -2.53 10.17 -9.99
N ILE A 18 -3.87 10.13 -9.86
CA ILE A 18 -4.56 10.29 -8.57
C ILE A 18 -4.09 9.22 -7.58
N GLY A 19 -3.97 7.97 -8.02
CA GLY A 19 -3.45 6.86 -7.23
C GLY A 19 -2.05 7.14 -6.66
N VAL A 20 -1.13 7.62 -7.49
CA VAL A 20 0.22 7.99 -7.05
C VAL A 20 0.19 9.14 -6.03
N VAL A 21 -0.55 10.21 -6.31
CA VAL A 21 -0.62 11.37 -5.39
C VAL A 21 -1.26 10.97 -4.06
N ALA A 22 -2.34 10.19 -4.09
CA ALA A 22 -2.99 9.67 -2.90
C ALA A 22 -2.07 8.73 -2.10
N ALA A 23 -1.28 7.89 -2.79
CA ALA A 23 -0.31 7.01 -2.16
C ALA A 23 0.82 7.78 -1.46
N VAL A 24 1.34 8.85 -2.07
CA VAL A 24 2.31 9.73 -1.41
C VAL A 24 1.74 10.29 -0.09
N ALA A 25 0.52 10.82 -0.12
CA ALA A 25 -0.13 11.33 1.08
C ALA A 25 -0.38 10.22 2.13
N ALA A 26 -0.81 9.04 1.68
CA ALA A 26 -1.02 7.88 2.53
C ALA A 26 0.27 7.38 3.19
N THR A 27 1.40 7.37 2.48
CA THR A 27 2.71 7.00 3.05
C THR A 27 3.11 7.98 4.15
N VAL A 28 2.91 9.29 3.97
CA VAL A 28 3.20 10.28 5.01
C VAL A 28 2.36 10.04 6.26
N VAL A 29 1.06 9.75 6.11
CA VAL A 29 0.20 9.41 7.26
C VAL A 29 0.63 8.11 7.92
N MET A 30 1.05 7.12 7.13
CA MET A 30 1.59 5.87 7.64
C MET A 30 2.86 6.12 8.48
N ASP A 31 3.77 6.98 8.04
CA ASP A 31 4.97 7.36 8.81
C ASP A 31 4.59 7.95 10.18
N LEU A 32 3.57 8.82 10.22
CA LEU A 32 3.07 9.40 11.47
C LEU A 32 2.49 8.35 12.43
N VAL A 33 1.90 7.29 11.90
CA VAL A 33 1.37 6.17 12.69
C VAL A 33 2.50 5.26 13.14
N MET A 34 3.44 4.92 12.26
CA MET A 34 4.60 4.10 12.56
C MET A 34 5.43 4.71 13.70
N ALA A 35 5.65 6.02 13.68
CA ALA A 35 6.37 6.75 14.73
C ALA A 35 5.72 6.66 16.13
N ARG A 36 4.46 6.22 16.23
CA ARG A 36 3.71 6.08 17.49
C ARG A 36 3.58 4.63 17.96
N LEU A 37 3.99 3.67 17.15
CA LEU A 37 3.87 2.25 17.43
C LEU A 37 5.22 1.69 17.91
N PRO A 38 5.25 0.81 18.94
CA PRO A 38 6.50 0.26 19.47
C PRO A 38 7.41 -0.40 18.42
N GLU A 39 6.82 -1.10 17.46
CA GLU A 39 7.51 -1.78 16.36
C GLU A 39 7.18 -1.15 14.99
N GLY A 40 6.63 0.07 14.97
CA GLY A 40 6.14 0.71 13.75
C GLY A 40 7.22 0.92 12.69
N GLU A 41 8.43 1.29 13.11
CA GLU A 41 9.57 1.54 12.22
C GLU A 41 10.35 0.26 11.85
N THR A 42 10.04 -0.89 12.45
CA THR A 42 10.78 -2.14 12.24
C THR A 42 10.59 -2.76 10.84
N PRO A 43 9.38 -2.75 10.21
CA PRO A 43 9.14 -3.39 8.91
C PRO A 43 10.06 -2.92 7.76
N PRO A 44 10.32 -1.61 7.55
CA PRO A 44 11.30 -1.16 6.55
C PRO A 44 12.70 -1.75 6.75
N PHE A 45 13.18 -1.84 8.00
CA PHE A 45 14.49 -2.43 8.31
C PHE A 45 14.51 -3.94 8.09
N ILE A 46 13.40 -4.64 8.35
CA ILE A 46 13.29 -6.06 7.97
C ILE A 46 13.41 -6.21 6.46
N ALA A 47 12.70 -5.40 5.67
CA ALA A 47 12.78 -5.47 4.21
C ALA A 47 14.21 -5.19 3.71
N SER A 48 14.86 -4.15 4.27
CA SER A 48 16.27 -3.84 3.98
C SER A 48 17.21 -4.98 4.35
N GLY A 49 16.99 -5.61 5.51
CA GLY A 49 17.76 -6.77 5.98
C GLY A 49 17.60 -7.98 5.05
N VAL A 50 16.39 -8.25 4.57
CA VAL A 50 16.12 -9.34 3.61
C VAL A 50 16.86 -9.10 2.28
N LEU A 51 16.87 -7.86 1.78
CA LEU A 51 17.56 -7.52 0.52
C LEU A 51 19.09 -7.56 0.65
N THR A 52 19.61 -7.38 1.85
CA THR A 52 21.06 -7.33 2.12
C THR A 52 21.59 -8.57 2.85
N ASN A 53 20.73 -9.56 3.10
CA ASN A 53 21.05 -10.75 3.91
C ASN A 53 21.65 -10.39 5.30
N SER A 54 21.11 -9.34 5.93
CA SER A 54 21.52 -8.87 7.26
C SER A 54 20.36 -8.94 8.25
N VAL A 55 20.67 -8.93 9.55
CA VAL A 55 19.64 -8.78 10.58
C VAL A 55 19.13 -7.33 10.58
N PRO A 56 17.86 -7.07 10.95
CA PRO A 56 17.28 -5.72 10.85
C PRO A 56 18.06 -4.63 11.58
N ALA A 57 18.77 -4.98 12.67
CA ALA A 57 19.59 -4.04 13.44
C ALA A 57 20.82 -3.51 12.67
N ASP A 58 21.33 -4.30 11.72
CA ASP A 58 22.52 -3.96 10.92
C ASP A 58 22.13 -3.50 9.50
N ALA A 59 20.84 -3.52 9.18
CA ALA A 59 20.35 -3.24 7.85
C ALA A 59 20.53 -1.76 7.47
N PRO A 60 20.91 -1.43 6.22
CA PRO A 60 21.11 -0.05 5.81
C PRO A 60 19.81 0.78 5.89
N GLY A 61 19.79 1.81 6.74
CA GLY A 61 18.62 2.68 6.91
C GLY A 61 18.23 3.44 5.62
N ARG A 62 19.19 3.83 4.78
CA ARG A 62 18.89 4.44 3.47
C ARG A 62 18.09 3.50 2.57
N LEU A 63 18.46 2.22 2.54
CA LEU A 63 17.74 1.23 1.74
C LEU A 63 16.35 0.95 2.34
N ALA A 64 16.24 0.90 3.68
CA ALA A 64 14.94 0.79 4.35
C ALA A 64 13.97 1.91 3.91
N ASN A 65 14.44 3.16 3.93
CA ASN A 65 13.65 4.31 3.50
C ASN A 65 13.28 4.23 2.01
N VAL A 66 14.25 3.92 1.13
CA VAL A 66 13.99 3.82 -0.31
C VAL A 66 12.95 2.75 -0.61
N VAL A 67 13.08 1.56 -0.02
CA VAL A 67 12.13 0.46 -0.20
C VAL A 67 10.75 0.83 0.32
N HIS A 68 10.68 1.45 1.52
CA HIS A 68 9.42 1.90 2.12
C HIS A 68 8.69 2.91 1.25
N TYR A 69 9.36 3.99 0.83
CA TYR A 69 8.73 5.03 0.03
C TYR A 69 8.35 4.54 -1.37
N ILE A 70 9.23 3.79 -2.06
CA ILE A 70 8.89 3.24 -3.39
C ILE A 70 7.72 2.27 -3.28
N ALA A 71 7.72 1.36 -2.31
CA ALA A 71 6.61 0.42 -2.11
C ALA A 71 5.31 1.16 -1.79
N GLY A 72 5.36 2.16 -0.91
CA GLY A 72 4.22 3.03 -0.60
C GLY A 72 3.68 3.70 -1.86
N TRP A 73 4.52 4.40 -2.63
CA TRP A 73 4.06 5.12 -3.84
C TRP A 73 3.50 4.18 -4.91
N LEU A 74 4.13 3.03 -5.14
CA LEU A 74 3.66 2.03 -6.11
C LEU A 74 2.37 1.31 -5.67
N THR A 75 2.04 1.35 -4.38
CA THR A 75 0.78 0.81 -3.86
C THR A 75 -0.44 1.58 -4.41
N GLY A 76 -0.29 2.87 -4.73
CA GLY A 76 -1.35 3.68 -5.36
C GLY A 76 -1.81 3.14 -6.71
N PRO A 77 -0.92 3.03 -7.72
CA PRO A 77 -1.20 2.37 -8.98
C PRO A 77 -1.75 0.95 -8.82
N LEU A 78 -1.19 0.17 -7.89
CA LEU A 78 -1.70 -1.18 -7.61
C LEU A 78 -3.16 -1.15 -7.14
N PHE A 79 -3.52 -0.23 -6.23
CA PHE A 79 -4.90 -0.05 -5.78
C PHE A 79 -5.83 0.34 -6.92
N VAL A 80 -5.42 1.29 -7.77
CA VAL A 80 -6.20 1.72 -8.95
C VAL A 80 -6.45 0.54 -9.88
N TRP A 81 -5.44 -0.28 -10.14
CA TRP A 81 -5.60 -1.49 -10.95
C TRP A 81 -6.62 -2.45 -10.32
N MET A 82 -6.51 -2.74 -9.02
CA MET A 82 -7.48 -3.61 -8.32
C MET A 82 -8.89 -3.05 -8.32
N LEU A 83 -9.03 -1.73 -8.19
CA LEU A 83 -10.31 -1.03 -8.26
C LEU A 83 -10.93 -1.22 -9.64
N LEU A 84 -10.21 -0.93 -10.71
CA LEU A 84 -10.69 -1.10 -12.09
C LEU A 84 -11.06 -2.56 -12.40
N THR A 85 -10.26 -3.52 -11.91
CA THR A 85 -10.58 -4.95 -12.03
C THR A 85 -11.86 -5.28 -11.28
N SER A 86 -12.03 -4.79 -10.05
CA SER A 86 -13.23 -5.03 -9.25
C SER A 86 -14.47 -4.40 -9.88
N GLU A 87 -14.35 -3.20 -10.43
CA GLU A 87 -15.41 -2.54 -11.20
C GLU A 87 -15.81 -3.37 -12.43
N GLY A 88 -14.83 -3.86 -13.19
CA GLY A 88 -15.07 -4.73 -14.35
C GLY A 88 -15.80 -6.04 -13.99
N LEU A 89 -15.45 -6.65 -12.86
CA LEU A 89 -16.08 -7.89 -12.38
C LEU A 89 -17.49 -7.68 -11.81
N LEU A 90 -17.77 -6.50 -11.24
CA LEU A 90 -19.02 -6.18 -10.55
C LEU A 90 -19.98 -5.32 -11.38
N GLY A 91 -19.64 -5.04 -12.64
CA GLY A 91 -20.50 -4.32 -13.59
C GLY A 91 -20.44 -2.79 -13.47
N GLY A 92 -19.39 -2.23 -12.87
CA GLY A 92 -19.11 -0.78 -12.87
C GLY A 92 -18.66 -0.23 -11.51
N GLN A 93 -18.61 1.10 -11.44
CA GLN A 93 -18.26 1.84 -10.22
C GLN A 93 -19.28 1.57 -9.11
N SER A 94 -18.80 1.08 -7.97
CA SER A 94 -19.64 0.83 -6.80
C SER A 94 -18.83 0.88 -5.50
N ILE A 95 -19.53 1.11 -4.39
CA ILE A 95 -18.94 0.98 -3.04
C ILE A 95 -18.42 -0.44 -2.83
N LEU A 96 -19.16 -1.45 -3.31
CA LEU A 96 -18.75 -2.85 -3.22
C LEU A 96 -17.41 -3.09 -3.94
N ALA A 97 -17.25 -2.59 -5.18
CA ALA A 97 -15.98 -2.71 -5.91
C ALA A 97 -14.81 -2.06 -5.16
N THR A 98 -15.05 -0.91 -4.56
CA THR A 98 -14.04 -0.20 -3.75
C THR A 98 -13.64 -1.00 -2.51
N VAL A 99 -14.62 -1.53 -1.78
CA VAL A 99 -14.40 -2.34 -0.57
C VAL A 99 -13.66 -3.64 -0.91
N VAL A 100 -14.03 -4.31 -2.01
CA VAL A 100 -13.35 -5.52 -2.48
C VAL A 100 -11.88 -5.23 -2.81
N ALA A 101 -11.61 -4.20 -3.62
CA ALA A 101 -10.25 -3.79 -3.94
C ALA A 101 -9.42 -3.46 -2.69
N ALA A 102 -10.00 -2.72 -1.74
CA ALA A 102 -9.34 -2.35 -0.49
C ALA A 102 -9.05 -3.57 0.39
N ALA A 103 -10.01 -4.50 0.52
CA ALA A 103 -9.83 -5.72 1.30
C ALA A 103 -8.76 -6.63 0.71
N VAL A 104 -8.73 -6.78 -0.62
CA VAL A 104 -7.69 -7.53 -1.33
C VAL A 104 -6.33 -6.88 -1.11
N LEU A 105 -6.22 -5.56 -1.28
CA LEU A 105 -4.95 -4.86 -1.08
C LEU A 105 -4.45 -4.95 0.37
N TYR A 106 -5.33 -4.75 1.35
CA TYR A 106 -5.00 -4.91 2.76
C TYR A 106 -4.46 -6.31 3.05
N SER A 107 -5.16 -7.33 2.54
CA SER A 107 -4.75 -8.73 2.70
C SER A 107 -3.39 -9.01 2.05
N LEU A 108 -3.11 -8.39 0.91
CA LEU A 108 -1.81 -8.49 0.25
C LEU A 108 -0.71 -7.78 1.04
N MET A 109 -0.93 -6.54 1.50
CA MET A 109 0.06 -5.81 2.31
C MET A 109 0.41 -6.56 3.59
N VAL A 110 -0.61 -6.97 4.35
CA VAL A 110 -0.43 -7.69 5.62
C VAL A 110 0.11 -9.09 5.35
N GLY A 111 -0.55 -9.86 4.47
CA GLY A 111 -0.18 -11.24 4.19
C GLY A 111 1.23 -11.38 3.60
N PHE A 112 1.59 -10.56 2.62
CA PHE A 112 2.93 -10.59 2.04
C PHE A 112 4.00 -10.33 3.10
N PHE A 113 3.82 -9.30 3.93
CA PHE A 113 4.78 -9.04 4.99
C PHE A 113 4.84 -10.18 6.01
N VAL A 114 3.69 -10.64 6.51
CA VAL A 114 3.62 -11.65 7.58
C VAL A 114 4.13 -13.02 7.14
N PHE A 115 3.81 -13.45 5.92
CA PHE A 115 4.13 -14.79 5.43
C PHE A 115 5.39 -14.86 4.57
N VAL A 116 5.84 -13.74 3.99
CA VAL A 116 7.03 -13.70 3.13
C VAL A 116 8.16 -12.92 3.78
N VAL A 117 7.96 -11.66 4.14
CA VAL A 117 9.07 -10.79 4.55
C VAL A 117 9.53 -11.09 5.99
N LEU A 118 8.60 -11.08 6.94
CA LEU A 118 8.89 -11.25 8.36
C LEU A 118 9.59 -12.59 8.72
N PRO A 119 9.21 -13.75 8.15
CA PRO A 119 9.89 -15.02 8.45
C PRO A 119 11.37 -15.03 8.04
N ARG A 120 11.78 -14.14 7.12
CA ARG A 120 13.17 -14.02 6.66
C ARG A 120 14.04 -13.12 7.55
N SER A 121 13.45 -12.44 8.55
CA SER A 121 14.13 -11.48 9.43
C SER A 121 15.11 -12.09 10.44
N ARG A 122 15.02 -13.40 10.72
CA ARG A 122 15.78 -14.11 11.76
C ARG A 122 15.60 -13.53 13.18
N LEU A 123 14.53 -12.78 13.42
CA LEU A 123 14.20 -12.24 14.74
C LEU A 123 13.62 -13.32 15.68
N PRO A 124 13.75 -13.16 17.01
CA PRO A 124 13.09 -14.04 17.98
C PRO A 124 11.56 -14.03 17.83
N SER A 125 10.94 -15.21 17.94
CA SER A 125 9.50 -15.39 17.78
C SER A 125 8.65 -14.52 18.72
N ALA A 126 9.16 -14.20 19.91
CA ALA A 126 8.47 -13.37 20.90
C ALA A 126 8.15 -11.96 20.38
N ARG A 127 9.03 -11.39 19.54
CA ARG A 127 8.88 -10.03 18.99
C ARG A 127 8.03 -9.99 17.72
N MET A 128 7.83 -11.15 17.07
CA MET A 128 7.10 -11.22 15.80
C MET A 128 5.63 -10.83 15.93
N ALA A 129 4.97 -11.13 17.05
CA ALA A 129 3.55 -10.81 17.23
C ALA A 129 3.30 -9.29 17.22
N ASP A 130 4.13 -8.52 17.93
CA ASP A 130 4.03 -7.06 17.97
C ASP A 130 4.34 -6.44 16.61
N ILE A 131 5.38 -6.92 15.91
CA ILE A 131 5.71 -6.44 14.56
C ILE A 131 4.55 -6.68 13.57
N ARG A 132 3.88 -7.84 13.64
CA ARG A 132 2.72 -8.14 12.78
C ARG A 132 1.55 -7.20 13.06
N ARG A 133 1.26 -6.97 14.35
CA ARG A 133 0.19 -6.07 14.78
C ARG A 133 0.46 -4.65 14.30
N ASP A 134 1.66 -4.14 14.57
CA ASP A 134 2.01 -2.75 14.26
C ASP A 134 2.08 -2.51 12.74
N TRP A 135 2.53 -3.52 11.97
CA TRP A 135 2.41 -3.50 10.51
C TRP A 135 0.96 -3.46 10.04
N ALA A 136 0.09 -4.30 10.60
CA ALA A 136 -1.33 -4.33 10.23
C ALA A 136 -2.03 -2.98 10.53
N ILE A 137 -1.73 -2.36 11.68
CA ILE A 137 -2.24 -1.03 12.03
C ILE A 137 -1.74 0.03 11.04
N SER A 138 -0.45 0.01 10.71
CA SER A 138 0.15 0.97 9.78
C SER A 138 -0.42 0.82 8.36
N ALA A 139 -0.59 -0.42 7.89
CA ALA A 139 -1.24 -0.72 6.60
C ALA A 139 -2.71 -0.28 6.57
N ALA A 140 -3.45 -0.45 7.67
CA ALA A 140 -4.81 0.04 7.78
C ALA A 140 -4.87 1.57 7.71
N ALA A 141 -3.98 2.27 8.43
CA ALA A 141 -3.88 3.73 8.39
C ALA A 141 -3.56 4.25 6.98
N TYR A 142 -2.65 3.58 6.27
CA TYR A 142 -2.36 3.88 4.87
C TYR A 142 -3.62 3.78 3.99
N LEU A 143 -4.38 2.69 4.10
CA LEU A 143 -5.60 2.50 3.30
C LEU A 143 -6.75 3.42 3.68
N LEU A 144 -6.86 3.82 4.96
CA LEU A 144 -7.83 4.82 5.41
C LEU A 144 -7.64 6.17 4.72
N VAL A 145 -6.44 6.46 4.20
CA VAL A 145 -6.15 7.67 3.41
C VAL A 145 -6.24 7.39 1.92
N LEU A 146 -5.58 6.33 1.43
CA LEU A 146 -5.53 6.02 0.00
C LEU A 146 -6.92 5.82 -0.60
N VAL A 147 -7.74 4.97 0.03
CA VAL A 147 -9.03 4.52 -0.50
C VAL A 147 -9.98 5.69 -0.74
N PRO A 148 -10.27 6.57 0.24
CA PRO A 148 -11.19 7.69 0.01
C PRO A 148 -10.65 8.70 -1.00
N LEU A 149 -9.34 8.98 -1.00
CA LEU A 149 -8.74 9.91 -1.96
C LEU A 149 -8.87 9.40 -3.40
N VAL A 150 -8.58 8.12 -3.63
CA VAL A 150 -8.73 7.51 -4.97
C VAL A 150 -10.20 7.37 -5.35
N ALA A 151 -11.07 6.95 -4.43
CA ALA A 151 -12.50 6.80 -4.71
C ALA A 151 -13.17 8.14 -5.05
N LEU A 152 -12.84 9.21 -4.32
CA LEU A 152 -13.34 10.56 -4.61
C LEU A 152 -12.71 11.12 -5.88
N GLY A 153 -11.40 10.96 -6.05
CA GLY A 153 -10.69 11.37 -7.25
C GLY A 153 -11.19 10.67 -8.51
N SER A 154 -11.58 9.40 -8.43
CA SER A 154 -12.11 8.63 -9.58
C SER A 154 -13.53 9.05 -9.98
N ARG A 155 -14.23 9.84 -9.17
CA ARG A 155 -15.55 10.41 -9.50
C ARG A 155 -15.47 11.73 -10.25
N ILE A 156 -14.31 12.38 -10.24
CA ILE A 156 -14.08 13.69 -10.87
C ILE A 156 -13.34 13.59 -12.21
N VAL A 157 -12.94 12.38 -12.63
CA VAL A 157 -12.25 12.07 -13.90
C VAL A 157 -12.90 10.91 -14.63
#